data_AF-A0A7Y5KM48-F1
#
_entry.id   AF-A0A7Y5KM48-F1
#
_cell.length_a   1.000
_cell.length_b   1.000
_cell.length_c   1.000
_cell.angle_alpha   90.00
_cell.angle_beta   90.00
_cell.angle_gamma   90.00
#
_symmetry.space_group_name_H-M   'P 1'
#
loop_
_entity.id
_entity.type
_entity.pdbx_description
1 polymer ?
#
loop_
_entity_poly.entity_id
_entity_poly.type
_entity_poly.pdbx_seq_one_letter_code
_entity_poly.pdbx_strand_id
1 'polypeptide(L)'
;MSPIDSYRHLFGLTGRTYIVVAFLARMPLAMSQLGTLLLVSAATGSYGAGGFCAGALAVANASGAALWGARADRVGQRRVVAVQSLAGAAGLVALL
;
A
#
# COMPACT_ATOMS: atom_id res chain seq x y z
N MET A 1 -15.80 -24.59 -9.34
CA MET A 1 -14.63 -24.11 -10.09
C MET A 1 -13.39 -24.44 -9.27
N SER A 2 -12.41 -25.12 -9.86
CA SER A 2 -11.17 -25.47 -9.14
C SER A 2 -10.36 -24.19 -8.85
N PRO A 3 -9.68 -24.08 -7.69
CA PRO A 3 -8.82 -22.93 -7.37
C PRO A 3 -7.77 -22.63 -8.44
N ILE A 4 -7.32 -23.67 -9.16
CA ILE A 4 -6.29 -23.60 -10.19
C ILE A 4 -6.82 -22.90 -11.45
N ASP A 5 -8.09 -23.13 -11.81
CA ASP A 5 -8.72 -22.52 -12.98
C ASP A 5 -9.01 -21.03 -12.74
N SER A 6 -9.42 -20.66 -11.53
CA SER A 6 -9.57 -19.25 -11.15
C SER A 6 -8.25 -18.50 -11.20
N TYR A 7 -7.14 -19.12 -10.78
CA TYR A 7 -5.81 -18.51 -10.90
C TYR A 7 -5.42 -18.29 -12.36
N ARG A 8 -5.57 -19.31 -13.21
CA ARG A 8 -5.28 -19.20 -14.65
C ARG A 8 -6.13 -18.11 -15.33
N HIS A 9 -7.40 -18.01 -14.97
CA HIS A 9 -8.29 -16.98 -15.48
C HIS A 9 -7.86 -15.57 -15.03
N LEU A 10 -7.39 -15.42 -13.78
CA LEU A 10 -6.85 -14.15 -13.27
C LEU A 10 -5.59 -13.72 -14.01
N PHE A 11 -4.65 -14.64 -14.28
CA PHE A 11 -3.47 -14.36 -15.09
C PHE A 11 -3.83 -13.92 -16.52
N GLY A 12 -4.91 -14.46 -17.09
CA GLY A 12 -5.46 -14.06 -18.39
C GLY A 12 -6.11 -12.68 -18.40
N LEU A 13 -6.71 -12.25 -17.29
CA LEU A 13 -7.40 -10.96 -17.17
C LEU A 13 -6.45 -9.79 -16.84
N THR A 14 -5.48 -9.99 -15.94
CA THR A 14 -4.62 -8.90 -15.45
C THR A 14 -3.29 -8.78 -16.19
N GLY A 15 -2.86 -9.83 -16.91
CA GLY A 15 -1.60 -9.85 -17.63
C GLY A 15 -0.37 -9.99 -16.72
N ARG A 16 0.70 -10.60 -17.24
CA ARG A 16 1.92 -10.93 -16.47
C ARG A 16 2.65 -9.69 -15.93
N THR A 17 2.55 -8.57 -16.63
CA THR A 17 3.11 -7.27 -16.25
C THR A 17 2.46 -6.69 -15.00
N TYR A 18 1.15 -6.89 -14.80
CA TYR A 18 0.47 -6.38 -13.60
C TYR A 18 1.03 -6.98 -12.32
N ILE A 19 1.39 -8.27 -12.34
CA ILE A 19 1.91 -8.95 -11.15
C ILE A 19 3.28 -8.40 -10.75
N VAL A 20 4.16 -8.17 -11.73
CA VAL A 20 5.48 -7.58 -11.48
C VAL A 20 5.34 -6.16 -10.94
N VAL A 21 4.49 -5.35 -11.56
CA VAL A 21 4.22 -3.97 -11.10
C VAL A 21 3.60 -3.96 -9.71
N ALA A 22 2.61 -4.82 -9.43
CA ALA A 22 1.96 -4.90 -8.14
C ALA A 22 2.90 -5.42 -7.04
N PHE A 23 3.83 -6.32 -7.37
CA PHE A 23 4.87 -6.78 -6.46
C PHE A 23 5.81 -5.63 -6.08
N LEU A 24 6.35 -4.93 -7.09
CA LEU A 24 7.22 -3.77 -6.87
C LEU A 24 6.51 -2.66 -6.10
N ALA A 25 5.23 -2.41 -6.38
CA ALA A 25 4.43 -1.41 -5.67
C ALA A 25 4.18 -1.78 -4.18
N ARG A 26 4.14 -3.06 -3.83
CA ARG A 26 3.92 -3.52 -2.45
C ARG A 26 5.18 -3.61 -1.61
N MET A 27 6.35 -3.71 -2.24
CA MET A 27 7.64 -3.72 -1.52
C MET A 27 7.86 -2.48 -0.64
N PRO A 28 7.68 -1.25 -1.15
CA PRO A 28 7.76 -0.03 -0.34
C PRO A 28 6.78 -0.03 0.82
N LEU A 29 5.56 -0.56 0.62
CA LEU A 29 4.52 -0.54 1.65
C LEU A 29 4.94 -1.35 2.90
N ALA A 30 5.50 -2.54 2.69
CA ALA A 30 6.05 -3.35 3.78
C ALA A 30 7.32 -2.73 4.38
N MET A 31 8.18 -2.15 3.54
CA MET A 31 9.39 -1.46 3.97
C MET A 31 9.10 -0.22 4.82
N SER A 32 8.03 0.52 4.56
CA SER A 32 7.64 1.68 5.36
C SER A 32 7.37 1.30 6.82
N GLN A 33 6.68 0.19 7.07
CA GLN A 33 6.40 -0.28 8.43
C GLN A 33 7.67 -0.69 9.16
N LEU A 34 8.56 -1.45 8.50
CA LEU A 34 9.86 -1.82 9.06
C LEU A 34 10.76 -0.61 9.27
N GLY A 35 10.76 0.35 8.34
CA GLY A 35 11.50 1.59 8.44
C GLY A 35 11.04 2.46 9.60
N THR A 36 9.73 2.61 9.81
CA THR A 36 9.18 3.34 10.97
C THR A 36 9.55 2.66 12.28
N LEU A 37 9.44 1.34 12.36
CA LEU A 37 9.86 0.57 13.53
C LEU A 37 11.33 0.83 13.88
N LEU A 38 12.21 0.67 12.90
CA LEU A 38 13.65 0.82 13.08
C LEU A 38 14.04 2.27 13.38
N LEU A 39 13.44 3.25 12.70
CA LEU A 39 13.71 4.67 12.91
C LEU A 39 13.35 5.09 14.34
N VAL A 40 12.15 4.76 14.79
CA VAL A 40 11.69 5.09 16.15
C VAL A 40 12.49 4.29 17.19
N SER A 41 12.77 3.02 16.94
CA SER A 41 13.60 2.23 17.85
C SER A 41 15.03 2.77 17.94
N ALA A 42 15.60 3.28 16.85
CA ALA A 42 16.95 3.87 16.84
C ALA A 42 16.97 5.24 17.52
N ALA A 43 15.92 6.05 17.34
CA ALA A 43 15.82 7.38 17.94
C ALA A 43 15.51 7.34 19.45
N THR A 44 14.66 6.41 19.89
CA THR A 44 14.14 6.36 21.27
C THR A 44 14.79 5.25 22.10
N GLY A 45 15.53 4.34 21.48
CA GLY A 45 16.11 3.16 22.15
C GLY A 45 15.08 2.10 22.57
N SER A 46 13.79 2.29 22.24
CA SER A 46 12.68 1.44 22.69
C SER A 46 11.98 0.75 21.52
N TYR A 47 12.06 -0.57 21.48
CA TYR A 47 11.32 -1.40 20.54
C TYR A 47 9.79 -1.35 20.76
N GLY A 48 9.34 -1.12 21.99
CA GLY A 48 7.91 -0.98 22.31
C GLY A 48 7.30 0.26 21.66
N ALA A 49 8.00 1.40 21.72
CA ALA A 49 7.58 2.62 21.06
C ALA A 49 7.60 2.48 19.53
N GLY A 50 8.65 1.86 18.97
CA GLY A 50 8.71 1.58 17.53
C GLY A 50 7.61 0.64 17.06
N GLY A 51 7.29 -0.40 17.83
CA GLY A 51 6.21 -1.34 17.57
C GLY A 51 4.84 -0.66 17.59
N PHE A 52 4.62 0.25 18.54
CA PHE A 52 3.39 1.04 18.62
C PHE A 52 3.22 1.94 17.39
N CYS A 53 4.27 2.66 16.99
CA CYS A 53 4.25 3.50 15.78
C CYS A 53 4.02 2.67 14.50
N ALA A 54 4.71 1.54 14.35
CA ALA A 54 4.51 0.64 13.21
C ALA A 54 3.10 0.04 13.18
N GLY A 55 2.55 -0.31 14.34
CA GLY A 55 1.17 -0.77 14.50
C GLY A 55 0.15 0.31 14.14
N ALA A 56 0.34 1.54 14.61
CA ALA A 56 -0.49 2.68 14.22
C ALA A 56 -0.45 2.91 12.70
N LEU A 57 0.73 2.80 12.08
CA LEU A 57 0.89 2.88 10.62
C LEU A 57 0.11 1.76 9.91
N ALA A 58 0.12 0.54 10.45
CA ALA A 58 -0.64 -0.59 9.92
C ALA A 58 -2.15 -0.34 9.93
N VAL A 59 -2.68 0.18 11.04
CA VAL A 59 -4.11 0.50 11.22
C VAL A 59 -4.53 1.64 10.28
N ALA A 60 -3.70 2.67 10.16
CA ALA A 60 -3.95 3.76 9.21
C ALA A 60 -3.97 3.27 7.77
N ASN A 61 -3.05 2.38 7.40
CA ASN A 61 -3.01 1.81 6.05
C ASN A 61 -4.23 0.89 5.78
N ALA A 62 -4.64 0.06 6.75
CA ALA A 62 -5.80 -0.81 6.61
C ALA A 62 -7.11 -0.02 6.44
N SER A 63 -7.30 1.01 7.26
CA SER A 63 -8.48 1.90 7.16
C SER A 63 -8.48 2.70 5.86
N GLY A 64 -7.33 3.25 5.47
CA GLY A 64 -7.13 3.93 4.19
C GLY A 64 -7.43 3.03 2.99
N ALA A 65 -6.90 1.82 2.97
CA ALA A 65 -7.14 0.85 1.90
C ALA A 65 -8.62 0.48 1.77
N ALA A 66 -9.34 0.29 2.87
CA ALA A 66 -10.77 0.02 2.85
C ALA A 66 -11.59 1.20 2.30
N LEU A 67 -11.30 2.42 2.77
CA LEU A 67 -11.97 3.65 2.34
C LEU A 67 -11.75 3.95 0.85
N TRP A 68 -10.51 3.87 0.40
CA TRP A 68 -10.15 4.16 -0.99
C TRP A 68 -10.49 3.02 -1.94
N GLY A 69 -10.44 1.76 -1.49
CA GLY A 69 -10.93 0.61 -2.22
C GLY A 69 -12.43 0.71 -2.48
N ALA A 70 -13.23 0.97 -1.44
CA ALA A 70 -14.67 1.17 -1.60
C ALA A 70 -15.01 2.37 -2.50
N ARG A 71 -14.20 3.44 -2.48
CA ARG A 71 -14.36 4.57 -3.42
C ARG A 71 -13.93 4.22 -4.85
N ALA A 72 -12.90 3.40 -5.04
CA ALA A 72 -12.47 2.93 -6.35
C ALA A 72 -13.56 2.09 -7.02
N ASP A 73 -14.24 1.24 -6.24
CA ASP A 73 -15.34 0.39 -6.73
C ASP A 73 -16.56 1.21 -7.18
N ARG A 74 -16.82 2.36 -6.55
CA ARG A 74 -17.98 3.23 -6.86
C ARG A 74 -17.71 4.28 -7.94
N VAL A 75 -16.52 4.88 -7.96
CA VAL A 75 -16.19 6.05 -8.82
C VAL A 75 -15.35 5.64 -10.04
N GLY A 76 -14.84 4.41 -10.04
CA GLY A 76 -13.96 3.86 -11.06
C GLY A 76 -12.48 3.98 -10.67
N GLN A 77 -11.76 2.85 -10.76
CA GLN A 77 -10.36 2.68 -10.39
C GLN A 77 -9.44 3.76 -11.01
N ARG A 78 -9.68 4.16 -12.26
CA ARG A 78 -8.81 5.09 -13.00
C ARG A 78 -8.79 6.50 -12.40
N ARG A 79 -9.95 7.02 -11.97
CA ARG A 79 -10.05 8.37 -11.37
C ARG A 79 -9.46 8.40 -9.98
N VAL A 80 -9.72 7.36 -9.19
CA VAL A 80 -9.21 7.26 -7.81
C VAL A 80 -7.69 7.12 -7.79
N VAL A 81 -7.11 6.32 -8.69
CA VAL A 81 -5.65 6.20 -8.81
C VAL A 81 -5.02 7.53 -9.25
N ALA A 82 -5.61 8.24 -10.22
CA ALA A 82 -5.08 9.53 -10.66
C ALA A 82 -5.06 10.57 -9.53
N VAL A 83 -6.13 10.65 -8.73
CA VAL A 83 -6.19 11.56 -7.56
C VAL A 83 -5.17 11.17 -6.50
N GLN A 84 -5.02 9.88 -6.18
CA GLN A 84 -4.01 9.42 -5.23
C GLN A 84 -2.58 9.70 -5.72
N SER A 85 -2.30 9.50 -7.01
CA SER A 85 -0.99 9.81 -7.59
C SER A 85 -0.70 11.31 -7.55
N LEU A 86 -1.68 12.17 -7.87
CA LEU A 86 -1.55 13.62 -7.78
C LEU A 86 -1.33 14.09 -6.34
N ALA A 87 -2.10 13.56 -5.39
CA ALA A 87 -1.94 13.87 -3.98
C ALA A 87 -0.56 13.45 -3.45
N GLY A 88 -0.08 12.27 -3.84
CA GLY A 88 1.26 11.78 -3.49
C GLY A 88 2.37 12.65 -4.10
N ALA A 89 2.25 13.02 -5.38
CA ALA A 89 3.19 13.91 -6.05
C ALA A 89 3.22 15.31 -5.39
N ALA A 90 2.05 15.88 -5.08
CA ALA A 90 1.96 17.17 -4.39
C ALA A 90 2.58 17.11 -2.98
N GLY A 91 2.36 16.01 -2.25
CA GLY A 91 2.96 15.80 -0.94
C GLY A 91 4.49 15.72 -0.99
N LEU A 92 5.04 15.01 -1.97
CA LEU A 92 6.51 14.96 -2.17
C LEU A 92 7.08 16.33 -2.56
N VAL A 93 6.40 17.07 -3.43
CA VAL A 93 6.82 18.43 -3.82
C VAL A 93 6.76 19.40 -2.64
N ALA A 94 5.77 19.27 -1.76
CA ALA A 94 5.66 20.13 -0.59
C ALA A 94 6.69 19.84 0.51
N LEU A 95 7.23 18.61 0.53
CA LEU A 95 8.23 18.18 1.50
C LEU A 95 9.67 18.51 1.07
N LEU A 96 9.90 18.67 -0.24
CA LEU A 96 11.15 19.12 -0.86
C LEU A 96 11.27 20.64 -0.80
#